data_AF-A0A7C4K2X1-F1
#
_entry.id   AF-A0A7C4K2X1-F1
#
_cell.length_a   1.000
_cell.length_b   1.000
_cell.length_c   1.000
_cell.angle_alpha   90.00
_cell.angle_beta   90.00
_cell.angle_gamma   90.00
#
_symmetry.space_group_name_H-M   'P 1'
#
loop_
_entity.id
_entity.type
_entity.pdbx_description
1 polymer ?
#
loop_
_entity_poly.entity_id
_entity_poly.type
_entity_poly.pdbx_seq_one_letter_code
_entity_poly.pdbx_strand_id
1 'polypeptide(L)'
;MQFKRLTFWFVLIGLTLVTVSVLALMTVQPASAQCGSQASSCKNCHEVQGQMPVNNDGSAWHKSHAFGDFCYICHAGNQQATDAAAAHTGMVPPLQDIKASCQQCHVNDLEARSQVYAAALGVEIGSGSGNQAAAGNEPAAPVTESAPAAAASVSNCNEIVVDDPNLVDYAAHYEQVVLGKKPVNWGNVILLVMIAGLVVGGGGFVVTREKLINIKFGDTRAVDAEYPADVVEMLPKIAGLKPASRKALKNVLETKKAEKVLDLLDEVIKKDEE
;
A
#
# COMPACT_ATOMS: atom_id res chain seq x y z
N MET A 1 10.22 39.32 -13.61
CA MET A 1 10.70 38.66 -12.37
C MET A 1 9.61 37.91 -11.60
N GLN A 2 8.33 38.31 -11.65
CA GLN A 2 7.26 37.65 -10.88
C GLN A 2 6.99 36.19 -11.28
N PHE A 3 7.03 35.85 -12.58
CA PHE A 3 6.83 34.46 -13.03
C PHE A 3 7.89 33.49 -12.49
N LYS A 4 9.17 33.89 -12.42
CA LYS A 4 10.24 33.05 -11.87
C LYS A 4 10.07 32.78 -10.37
N ARG A 5 9.50 33.73 -9.62
CA ARG A 5 9.13 33.51 -8.21
C ARG A 5 7.98 32.52 -8.09
N LEU A 6 6.95 32.63 -8.93
CA LEU A 6 5.79 31.74 -8.87
C LEU A 6 6.18 30.28 -9.16
N THR A 7 6.99 30.04 -10.19
CA THR A 7 7.47 28.70 -10.54
C THR A 7 8.32 28.08 -9.43
N PHE A 8 9.17 28.89 -8.78
CA PHE A 8 9.98 28.43 -7.66
C PHE A 8 9.12 27.97 -6.46
N TRP A 9 8.06 28.71 -6.13
CA TRP A 9 7.12 28.34 -5.07
C TRP A 9 6.36 27.04 -5.38
N PHE A 10 5.92 26.82 -6.62
CA PHE A 10 5.26 25.57 -7.00
C PHE A 10 6.18 24.34 -6.88
N VAL A 11 7.45 24.48 -7.29
CA VAL A 11 8.44 23.39 -7.15
C VAL A 11 8.71 23.08 -5.68
N LEU A 12 8.85 24.13 -4.84
CA LEU A 12 9.07 23.95 -3.40
C LEU A 12 7.89 23.23 -2.74
N ILE A 13 6.65 23.69 -3.01
CA ILE A 13 5.43 23.09 -2.46
C ILE A 13 5.30 21.62 -2.88
N GLY A 14 5.54 21.32 -4.17
CA GLY A 14 5.52 19.96 -4.69
C GLY A 14 6.54 19.05 -4.01
N LEU A 15 7.77 19.53 -3.80
CA LEU A 15 8.82 18.78 -3.11
C LEU A 15 8.45 18.49 -1.65
N THR A 16 7.87 19.46 -0.94
CA THR A 16 7.37 19.26 0.44
C THR A 16 6.24 18.24 0.50
N LEU A 17 5.30 18.27 -0.43
CA LEU A 17 4.20 17.30 -0.47
C LEU A 17 4.73 15.88 -0.67
N VAL A 18 5.68 15.68 -1.59
CA VAL A 18 6.29 14.37 -1.84
C VAL A 18 7.06 13.88 -0.62
N THR A 19 7.89 14.73 -0.01
CA THR A 19 8.67 14.35 1.18
C THR A 19 7.80 14.02 2.38
N VAL A 20 6.74 14.80 2.65
CA VAL A 20 5.76 14.51 3.71
C VAL A 20 5.02 13.19 3.42
N SER A 21 4.64 12.94 2.17
CA SER A 21 3.96 11.70 1.79
C SER A 21 4.84 10.47 1.96
N VAL A 22 6.12 10.56 1.57
CA VAL A 22 7.11 9.49 1.76
C VAL A 22 7.34 9.22 3.25
N LEU A 23 7.49 10.28 4.07
CA LEU A 23 7.64 10.14 5.52
C LEU A 23 6.40 9.50 6.15
N ALA A 24 5.20 9.90 5.76
CA ALA A 24 3.95 9.33 6.25
C ALA A 24 3.82 7.84 5.89
N LEU A 25 4.18 7.48 4.65
CA LEU A 25 4.17 6.09 4.17
C LEU A 25 5.23 5.21 4.85
N MET A 26 6.36 5.79 5.28
CA MET A 26 7.37 5.08 6.08
C MET A 26 6.92 4.82 7.52
N THR A 27 5.91 5.55 8.01
CA THR A 27 5.36 5.40 9.36
C THR A 27 4.05 4.60 9.42
N VAL A 28 3.68 3.89 8.34
CA VAL A 28 2.52 3.00 8.37
C VAL A 28 2.79 1.90 9.38
N GLN A 29 2.23 2.05 10.58
CA GLN A 29 2.22 0.98 11.57
C GLN A 29 1.24 -0.10 11.08
N PRO A 30 1.59 -1.39 11.21
CA PRO A 30 0.64 -2.45 10.92
C PRO A 30 -0.58 -2.26 11.83
N ALA A 31 -1.78 -2.22 11.23
CA ALA A 31 -3.02 -2.16 11.97
C ALA A 31 -3.24 -3.51 12.67
N SER A 32 -2.89 -3.62 13.95
CA SER A 32 -3.01 -4.82 14.78
C SER A 32 -4.44 -5.13 15.26
N ALA A 33 -5.47 -4.61 14.58
CA ALA A 33 -6.87 -4.78 14.99
C ALA A 33 -7.55 -6.00 14.36
N GLN A 34 -6.89 -6.71 13.45
CA GLN A 34 -7.37 -7.98 12.90
C GLN A 34 -6.66 -9.10 13.65
N CYS A 35 -7.23 -9.56 14.77
CA CYS A 35 -6.99 -10.94 15.17
C CYS A 35 -7.47 -11.78 13.99
N GLY A 36 -6.55 -12.31 13.20
CA GLY A 36 -6.86 -13.04 11.99
C GLY A 36 -7.65 -14.29 12.35
N SER A 37 -8.98 -14.17 12.42
CA SER A 37 -9.90 -15.30 12.36
C SER A 37 -9.93 -15.80 10.91
N GLN A 38 -8.77 -16.19 10.41
CA GLN A 38 -8.66 -16.89 9.15
C GLN A 38 -9.07 -18.33 9.42
N ALA A 39 -9.82 -18.93 8.49
CA ALA A 39 -10.22 -20.32 8.59
C ALA A 39 -8.98 -21.20 8.76
N SER A 40 -8.91 -21.93 9.87
CA SER A 40 -7.87 -22.91 10.15
C SER A 40 -8.20 -24.24 9.52
N SER A 41 -7.16 -25.00 9.17
CA SER A 41 -7.33 -26.40 8.82
C SER A 41 -7.91 -27.21 9.99
N CYS A 42 -7.66 -26.79 11.24
CA CYS A 42 -8.21 -27.43 12.43
C CYS A 42 -9.75 -27.43 12.40
N LYS A 43 -10.38 -26.27 12.22
CA LYS A 43 -11.85 -26.18 12.18
C LYS A 43 -12.44 -26.84 10.95
N ASN A 44 -11.76 -26.79 9.81
CA ASN A 44 -12.21 -27.51 8.64
C ASN A 44 -12.26 -29.03 8.88
N CYS A 45 -11.18 -29.63 9.37
CA CYS A 45 -11.16 -31.09 9.56
C CYS A 45 -12.00 -31.52 10.80
N HIS A 46 -12.00 -30.76 11.91
CA HIS A 46 -12.72 -31.15 13.14
C HIS A 46 -14.21 -30.78 13.14
N GLU A 47 -14.58 -29.61 12.63
CA GLU A 47 -15.96 -29.10 12.74
C GLU A 47 -16.73 -29.24 11.45
N VAL A 48 -16.13 -28.90 10.30
CA VAL A 48 -16.81 -28.98 8.99
C VAL A 48 -16.88 -30.41 8.49
N GLN A 49 -15.76 -31.14 8.56
CA GLN A 49 -15.70 -32.56 8.17
C GLN A 49 -16.11 -33.51 9.31
N GLY A 50 -16.24 -33.00 10.54
CA GLY A 50 -16.76 -33.75 11.68
C GLY A 50 -15.83 -34.86 12.20
N GLN A 51 -14.52 -34.77 12.00
CA GLN A 51 -13.59 -35.82 12.44
C GLN A 51 -13.50 -35.92 13.98
N MET A 52 -13.53 -34.79 14.69
CA MET A 52 -13.76 -34.71 16.15
C MET A 52 -14.35 -33.33 16.48
N PRO A 53 -15.66 -33.12 16.30
CA PRO A 53 -16.27 -31.81 16.54
C PRO A 53 -16.33 -31.52 18.04
N VAL A 54 -15.80 -30.37 18.44
CA VAL A 54 -15.72 -29.93 19.84
C VAL A 54 -16.55 -28.68 20.12
N ASN A 55 -16.95 -27.90 19.10
CA ASN A 55 -17.76 -26.69 19.32
C ASN A 55 -19.12 -26.98 19.99
N ASN A 56 -19.63 -28.20 19.82
CA ASN A 56 -20.91 -28.65 20.36
C ASN A 56 -20.75 -29.84 21.33
N ASP A 57 -19.57 -30.06 21.90
CA ASP A 57 -19.28 -31.17 22.83
C ASP A 57 -19.99 -31.04 24.20
N GLY A 58 -20.83 -30.01 24.38
CA GLY A 58 -21.51 -29.72 25.64
C GLY A 58 -20.62 -29.02 26.67
N SER A 59 -19.32 -28.91 26.43
CA SER A 59 -18.42 -28.14 27.28
C SER A 59 -18.61 -26.64 27.03
N ALA A 60 -18.46 -25.85 28.11
CA ALA A 60 -18.45 -24.40 27.99
C ALA A 60 -17.10 -23.88 27.44
N TRP A 61 -16.06 -24.72 27.47
CA TRP A 61 -14.68 -24.28 27.32
C TRP A 61 -14.30 -24.03 25.85
N HIS A 62 -14.66 -24.96 24.94
CA HIS A 62 -14.42 -24.80 23.51
C HIS A 62 -15.24 -23.66 22.89
N LYS A 63 -16.42 -23.36 23.45
CA LYS A 63 -17.33 -22.33 22.91
C LYS A 63 -16.75 -20.92 22.94
N SER A 64 -15.95 -20.59 23.96
CA SER A 64 -15.50 -19.20 24.17
C SER A 64 -14.62 -18.66 23.07
N HIS A 65 -13.86 -19.51 22.36
CA HIS A 65 -12.92 -19.08 21.32
C HIS A 65 -13.14 -19.78 19.97
N ALA A 66 -14.10 -20.71 19.88
CA ALA A 66 -14.54 -21.35 18.64
C ALA A 66 -15.00 -20.35 17.57
N PHE A 67 -15.55 -19.19 17.97
CA PHE A 67 -16.02 -18.16 17.05
C PHE A 67 -14.90 -17.61 16.16
N GLY A 68 -13.68 -17.53 16.69
CA GLY A 68 -12.52 -16.95 16.02
C GLY A 68 -11.59 -17.96 15.37
N ASP A 69 -11.92 -19.26 15.43
CA ASP A 69 -11.06 -20.33 14.91
C ASP A 69 -9.68 -20.40 15.58
N PHE A 70 -9.68 -20.29 16.90
CA PHE A 70 -8.49 -20.17 17.73
C PHE A 70 -8.02 -21.49 18.34
N CYS A 71 -8.31 -22.62 17.69
CA CYS A 71 -7.92 -23.94 18.18
C CYS A 71 -6.41 -24.02 18.46
N TYR A 72 -5.61 -23.52 17.53
CA TYR A 72 -4.14 -23.53 17.61
C TYR A 72 -3.58 -22.64 18.73
N ILE A 73 -4.36 -21.68 19.23
CA ILE A 73 -3.90 -20.80 20.30
C ILE A 73 -3.83 -21.60 21.61
N CYS A 74 -4.78 -22.49 21.86
CA CYS A 74 -4.77 -23.36 23.04
C CYS A 74 -3.96 -24.64 22.82
N HIS A 75 -3.96 -25.17 21.60
CA HIS A 75 -3.41 -26.48 21.29
C HIS A 75 -2.07 -26.44 20.54
N ALA A 76 -1.56 -25.26 20.20
CA ALA A 76 -0.45 -25.09 19.25
C ALA A 76 -0.73 -25.81 17.91
N GLY A 77 0.31 -26.31 17.26
CA GLY A 77 0.20 -26.93 15.93
C GLY A 77 0.21 -25.92 14.78
N ASN A 78 0.12 -26.46 13.56
CA ASN A 78 0.12 -25.68 12.32
C ASN A 78 -1.30 -25.61 11.74
N GLN A 79 -1.98 -24.52 12.06
CA GLN A 79 -3.32 -24.18 11.59
C GLN A 79 -3.43 -23.96 10.07
N GLN A 80 -2.30 -23.88 9.36
CA GLN A 80 -2.25 -23.68 7.91
C GLN A 80 -1.94 -24.97 7.14
N ALA A 81 -1.52 -26.04 7.82
CA ALA A 81 -1.20 -27.30 7.17
C ALA A 81 -2.46 -28.00 6.66
N THR A 82 -2.36 -28.55 5.45
CA THR A 82 -3.45 -29.28 4.77
C THR A 82 -3.44 -30.79 5.04
N ASP A 83 -2.35 -31.30 5.65
CA ASP A 83 -2.24 -32.66 6.12
C ASP A 83 -2.25 -32.71 7.65
N ALA A 84 -2.90 -33.75 8.20
CA ALA A 84 -3.10 -33.88 9.64
C ALA A 84 -1.77 -34.02 10.42
N ALA A 85 -0.76 -34.65 9.83
CA ALA A 85 0.51 -34.87 10.52
C ALA A 85 1.28 -33.55 10.71
N ALA A 86 1.37 -32.72 9.68
CA ALA A 86 1.95 -31.39 9.76
C ALA A 86 1.10 -30.45 10.63
N ALA A 87 -0.24 -30.54 10.55
CA ALA A 87 -1.14 -29.76 11.40
C ALA A 87 -0.95 -30.05 12.89
N HIS A 88 -0.73 -31.31 13.25
CA HIS A 88 -0.52 -31.74 14.63
C HIS A 88 0.94 -31.63 15.10
N THR A 89 1.88 -31.27 14.22
CA THR A 89 3.28 -31.15 14.60
C THR A 89 3.47 -30.00 15.59
N GLY A 90 4.01 -30.31 16.77
CA GLY A 90 4.22 -29.33 17.83
C GLY A 90 2.95 -28.95 18.60
N MET A 91 1.86 -29.72 18.46
CA MET A 91 0.71 -29.56 19.34
C MET A 91 1.07 -29.84 20.80
N VAL A 92 0.42 -29.09 21.68
CA VAL A 92 0.57 -29.21 23.13
C VAL A 92 -0.79 -29.45 23.78
N PRO A 93 -0.80 -30.07 24.97
CA PRO A 93 -2.00 -30.09 25.80
C PRO A 93 -2.49 -28.67 26.09
N PRO A 94 -3.81 -28.45 26.18
CA PRO A 94 -4.36 -27.13 26.45
C PRO A 94 -3.83 -26.60 27.79
N LEU A 95 -3.59 -25.28 27.85
CA LEU A 95 -3.09 -24.58 29.04
C LEU A 95 -1.68 -24.98 29.49
N GLN A 96 -0.90 -25.67 28.64
CA GLN A 96 0.51 -25.94 28.94
C GLN A 96 1.34 -24.65 28.97
N ASP A 97 1.12 -23.74 28.01
CA ASP A 97 1.76 -22.42 27.99
C ASP A 97 0.71 -21.30 27.88
N ILE A 98 0.13 -20.96 29.02
CA ILE A 98 -0.91 -19.92 29.13
C ILE A 98 -0.39 -18.56 28.64
N LYS A 99 0.90 -18.29 28.82
CA LYS A 99 1.48 -17.02 28.39
C LYS A 99 1.47 -16.95 26.87
N ALA A 100 1.95 -17.98 26.19
CA ALA A 100 1.88 -18.06 24.74
C ALA A 100 0.44 -18.09 24.21
N SER A 101 -0.45 -18.82 24.89
CA SER A 101 -1.84 -18.99 24.47
C SER A 101 -2.70 -17.75 24.69
N CYS A 102 -2.63 -17.05 25.82
CA CYS A 102 -3.65 -16.04 26.14
C CYS A 102 -3.10 -14.62 26.27
N GLN A 103 -1.80 -14.42 26.49
CA GLN A 103 -1.25 -13.07 26.79
C GLN A 103 -1.45 -12.09 25.62
N GLN A 104 -1.57 -12.57 24.39
CA GLN A 104 -1.76 -11.72 23.20
C GLN A 104 -3.04 -10.89 23.27
N CYS A 105 -4.09 -11.41 23.92
CA CYS A 105 -5.40 -10.74 24.08
C CYS A 105 -5.71 -10.39 25.54
N HIS A 106 -5.16 -11.12 26.49
CA HIS A 106 -5.46 -11.04 27.92
C HIS A 106 -4.24 -10.64 28.74
N VAL A 107 -3.66 -9.47 28.43
CA VAL A 107 -2.44 -8.99 29.10
C VAL A 107 -2.66 -8.73 30.59
N ASN A 108 -3.84 -8.20 30.95
CA ASN A 108 -4.13 -7.72 32.29
C ASN A 108 -4.89 -8.73 33.17
N ASP A 109 -5.50 -9.75 32.57
CA ASP A 109 -6.36 -10.72 33.24
C ASP A 109 -6.04 -12.18 32.87
N LEU A 110 -4.81 -12.41 32.39
CA LEU A 110 -4.28 -13.72 31.98
C LEU A 110 -4.57 -14.82 32.99
N GLU A 111 -4.12 -14.61 34.23
CA GLU A 111 -4.18 -15.61 35.29
C GLU A 111 -5.63 -15.91 35.68
N ALA A 112 -6.42 -14.87 35.95
CA ALA A 112 -7.83 -15.00 36.32
C ALA A 112 -8.65 -15.75 35.25
N ARG A 113 -8.42 -15.48 33.96
CA ARG A 113 -9.11 -16.18 32.87
C ARG A 113 -8.66 -17.61 32.72
N SER A 114 -7.34 -17.85 32.80
CA SER A 114 -6.80 -19.19 32.65
C SER A 114 -7.26 -20.14 33.76
N GLN A 115 -7.48 -19.64 34.98
CA GLN A 115 -8.01 -20.41 36.11
C GLN A 115 -9.42 -20.95 35.85
N VAL A 116 -10.28 -20.21 35.14
CA VAL A 116 -11.63 -20.68 34.77
C VAL A 116 -11.54 -21.94 33.91
N TYR A 117 -10.62 -21.96 32.95
CA TYR A 117 -10.39 -23.11 32.08
C TYR A 117 -9.70 -24.26 32.81
N ALA A 118 -8.72 -23.95 33.65
CA ALA A 118 -8.04 -24.95 34.48
C ALA A 118 -9.02 -25.70 35.38
N ALA A 119 -9.93 -24.97 36.05
CA ALA A 119 -10.99 -25.55 36.87
C ALA A 119 -11.99 -26.38 36.05
N ALA A 120 -12.39 -25.89 34.86
CA ALA A 120 -13.31 -26.62 33.99
C ALA A 120 -12.70 -27.94 33.45
N LEU A 121 -11.40 -27.94 33.19
CA LEU A 121 -10.66 -29.11 32.68
C LEU A 121 -10.13 -30.03 33.80
N GLY A 122 -10.18 -29.58 35.06
CA GLY A 122 -9.61 -30.33 36.19
C GLY A 122 -8.09 -30.46 36.11
N VAL A 123 -7.41 -29.46 35.55
CA VAL A 123 -5.95 -29.46 35.35
C VAL A 123 -5.29 -28.33 36.13
N GLU A 124 -4.05 -28.54 36.56
CA GLU A 124 -3.23 -27.44 37.07
C GLU A 124 -2.62 -26.64 35.92
N ILE A 125 -2.62 -25.32 36.05
CA ILE A 125 -1.97 -24.40 35.12
C ILE A 125 -0.49 -24.78 34.94
N GLY A 126 -0.04 -24.94 33.70
CA GLY A 126 1.35 -25.30 33.38
C GLY A 126 1.69 -26.78 33.62
N SER A 127 0.77 -27.60 34.12
CA SER A 127 1.03 -29.04 34.32
C SER A 127 1.01 -29.82 33.01
N GLY A 128 0.40 -29.30 31.93
CA GLY A 128 0.28 -29.99 30.64
C GLY A 128 -0.48 -31.32 30.70
N SER A 129 -0.89 -31.77 31.87
CA SER A 129 -1.65 -33.00 32.08
C SER A 129 -3.14 -32.69 31.99
N GLY A 130 -3.61 -32.46 30.77
CA GLY A 130 -5.01 -32.74 30.45
C GLY A 130 -5.25 -34.22 30.69
N ASN A 131 -6.05 -34.56 31.70
CA ASN A 131 -6.71 -35.86 31.71
C ASN A 131 -7.51 -35.94 30.41
N GLN A 132 -6.97 -36.64 29.41
CA GLN A 132 -7.80 -37.24 28.39
C GLN A 132 -8.80 -38.10 29.15
N ALA A 133 -10.05 -37.64 29.21
CA ALA A 133 -11.15 -38.52 29.53
C ALA A 133 -11.05 -39.67 28.53
N ALA A 134 -10.63 -40.83 29.03
CA ALA A 134 -10.67 -42.07 28.29
C ALA A 134 -12.05 -42.18 27.64
N ALA A 135 -12.04 -42.35 26.32
CA ALA A 135 -13.19 -42.83 25.59
C ALA A 135 -13.83 -43.97 26.39
N GLY A 136 -15.13 -43.87 26.61
CA GLY A 136 -15.89 -44.81 27.40
C GLY A 136 -15.59 -46.25 26.97
N ASN A 137 -15.07 -47.04 27.91
CA ASN A 137 -15.12 -48.49 27.85
C ASN A 137 -16.58 -48.92 28.00
N GLU A 138 -17.29 -49.10 26.90
CA GLU A 138 -18.43 -50.03 26.83
C GLU A 138 -17.97 -51.33 26.15
N PRO A 139 -18.42 -52.51 26.63
CA PRO A 139 -17.93 -53.79 26.16
C PRO A 139 -18.41 -54.10 24.73
N ALA A 140 -17.46 -54.53 23.90
CA ALA A 140 -17.65 -54.90 22.51
C ALA A 140 -18.68 -56.04 22.32
N ALA A 141 -19.64 -55.82 21.42
CA ALA A 141 -20.36 -56.90 20.75
C ALA A 141 -19.53 -57.43 19.56
N PRO A 142 -19.51 -58.74 19.28
CA PRO A 142 -18.64 -59.29 18.25
C PRO A 142 -19.30 -59.12 16.87
N VAL A 143 -18.57 -58.55 15.92
CA VAL A 143 -18.91 -58.67 14.49
C VAL A 143 -17.69 -59.13 13.71
N THR A 144 -17.82 -60.39 13.30
CA THR A 144 -17.27 -61.13 12.16
C THR A 144 -16.25 -60.47 11.22
N GLU A 145 -15.19 -61.24 11.02
CA GLU A 145 -14.07 -61.15 10.09
C GLU A 145 -14.52 -61.27 8.61
N SER A 146 -14.08 -60.34 7.74
CA SER A 146 -13.85 -60.54 6.29
C SER A 146 -13.12 -59.37 5.63
N ALA A 147 -11.81 -59.56 5.39
CA ALA A 147 -10.99 -59.23 4.20
C ALA A 147 -10.93 -57.77 3.63
N PRO A 148 -9.96 -57.45 2.74
CA PRO A 148 -8.68 -56.85 3.10
C PRO A 148 -8.54 -55.38 2.66
N ALA A 149 -7.48 -54.75 3.19
CA ALA A 149 -7.02 -53.39 2.98
C ALA A 149 -7.20 -52.83 1.56
N ALA A 150 -8.07 -51.82 1.44
CA ALA A 150 -8.03 -50.85 0.34
C ALA A 150 -7.34 -49.58 0.86
N ALA A 151 -6.16 -49.32 0.33
CA ALA A 151 -5.50 -48.02 0.44
C ALA A 151 -6.33 -46.96 -0.32
N ALA A 152 -7.07 -46.13 0.42
CA ALA A 152 -7.55 -44.80 0.04
C ALA A 152 -8.16 -44.19 1.32
N SER A 153 -7.83 -43.00 1.77
CA SER A 153 -7.41 -41.79 1.06
C SER A 153 -6.58 -40.94 2.02
N VAL A 154 -5.47 -40.40 1.54
CA VAL A 154 -4.84 -39.24 2.18
C VAL A 154 -5.91 -38.16 2.17
N SER A 155 -6.45 -37.86 3.34
CA SER A 155 -7.41 -36.77 3.52
C SER A 155 -6.65 -35.47 3.32
N ASN A 156 -6.54 -35.04 2.06
CA ASN A 156 -6.05 -33.73 1.71
C ASN A 156 -7.12 -32.74 2.16
N CYS A 157 -6.96 -32.15 3.34
CA CYS A 157 -7.79 -31.03 3.79
C CYS A 157 -7.40 -29.83 2.91
N ASN A 158 -7.98 -29.76 1.71
CA ASN A 158 -7.55 -28.83 0.66
C ASN A 158 -7.83 -27.35 0.97
N GLU A 159 -6.88 -26.56 0.49
CA GLU A 159 -6.92 -25.17 0.01
C GLU A 159 -7.44 -24.09 0.96
N ILE A 160 -6.57 -23.73 1.91
CA ILE A 160 -6.46 -22.31 2.30
C ILE A 160 -6.06 -21.57 1.03
N VAL A 161 -6.87 -20.60 0.60
CA VAL A 161 -6.52 -19.70 -0.51
C VAL A 161 -5.23 -18.97 -0.11
N VAL A 162 -4.10 -19.43 -0.64
CA VAL A 162 -2.74 -18.92 -0.31
C VAL A 162 -2.52 -17.50 -0.87
N ASP A 163 -3.38 -17.04 -1.77
CA ASP A 163 -3.34 -15.71 -2.40
C ASP A 163 -4.39 -14.72 -1.84
N ASP A 164 -4.77 -14.81 -0.55
CA ASP A 164 -5.52 -13.73 0.09
C ASP A 164 -4.54 -12.65 0.60
N PRO A 165 -4.59 -11.40 0.10
CA PRO A 165 -3.75 -10.30 0.61
C PRO A 165 -3.99 -9.96 2.10
N ASN A 166 -5.00 -10.57 2.73
CA ASN A 166 -5.27 -10.49 4.17
C ASN A 166 -4.82 -11.74 4.95
N LEU A 167 -4.21 -12.73 4.30
CA LEU A 167 -3.66 -13.92 4.96
C LEU A 167 -2.38 -13.54 5.72
N VAL A 168 -2.45 -13.63 7.05
CA VAL A 168 -1.28 -13.50 7.90
C VAL A 168 -0.51 -14.82 7.85
N ASP A 169 0.61 -14.83 7.14
CA ASP A 169 1.59 -15.91 7.19
C ASP A 169 2.30 -15.87 8.55
N TYR A 170 1.80 -16.69 9.49
CA TYR A 170 2.33 -16.76 10.86
C TYR A 170 3.77 -17.29 10.89
N ALA A 171 4.20 -18.09 9.91
CA ALA A 171 5.58 -18.55 9.80
C ALA A 171 6.49 -17.37 9.42
N ALA A 172 6.11 -16.59 8.40
CA ALA A 172 6.83 -15.37 8.04
C ALA A 172 6.80 -14.30 9.15
N HIS A 173 5.72 -14.23 9.93
CA HIS A 173 5.62 -13.35 11.10
C HIS A 173 6.56 -13.79 12.24
N TYR A 174 6.67 -15.10 12.50
CA TYR A 174 7.63 -15.66 13.44
C TYR A 174 9.08 -15.37 12.99
N GLU A 175 9.39 -15.54 11.70
CA GLU A 175 10.70 -15.20 11.16
C GLU A 175 11.04 -13.71 11.30
N GLN A 176 10.06 -12.81 11.17
CA GLN A 176 10.26 -11.38 11.38
C GLN A 176 10.45 -11.00 12.84
N VAL A 177 9.60 -11.49 13.73
CA VAL A 177 9.55 -11.05 15.14
C VAL A 177 10.59 -11.75 15.99
N VAL A 178 10.81 -13.04 15.76
CA VAL A 178 11.69 -13.88 16.59
C VAL A 178 13.08 -14.00 15.97
N LEU A 179 13.17 -14.17 14.65
CA LEU A 179 14.44 -14.36 13.94
C LEU A 179 14.99 -13.07 13.30
N GLY A 180 14.23 -11.96 13.34
CA GLY A 180 14.66 -10.66 12.80
C GLY A 180 14.79 -10.60 11.28
N LYS A 181 14.31 -11.62 10.54
CA LYS A 181 14.36 -11.64 9.08
C LYS A 181 13.24 -10.79 8.50
N LYS A 182 13.57 -9.60 8.03
CA LYS A 182 12.59 -8.72 7.35
C LYS A 182 12.42 -9.15 5.89
N PRO A 183 11.22 -9.55 5.43
CA PRO A 183 11.00 -9.80 4.03
C PRO A 183 11.03 -8.50 3.25
N VAL A 184 11.71 -8.54 2.09
CA VAL A 184 11.77 -7.41 1.18
C VAL A 184 10.42 -7.32 0.46
N ASN A 185 9.64 -6.29 0.75
CA ASN A 185 8.40 -6.02 0.02
C ASN A 185 8.75 -5.54 -1.41
N TRP A 186 8.67 -6.46 -2.36
CA TRP A 186 8.95 -6.19 -3.78
C TRP A 186 8.05 -5.10 -4.38
N GLY A 187 6.83 -4.93 -3.89
CA GLY A 187 5.95 -3.82 -4.29
C GLY A 187 6.52 -2.46 -3.93
N ASN A 188 7.08 -2.31 -2.73
CA ASN A 188 7.78 -1.08 -2.33
C ASN A 188 9.05 -0.84 -3.16
N VAL A 189 9.77 -1.91 -3.54
CA VAL A 189 10.94 -1.81 -4.43
C VAL A 189 10.53 -1.31 -5.82
N ILE A 190 9.48 -1.88 -6.40
CA ILE A 190 8.93 -1.46 -7.70
C ILE A 190 8.49 0.01 -7.64
N LEU A 191 7.78 0.40 -6.58
CA LEU A 191 7.34 1.78 -6.39
C LEU A 191 8.53 2.76 -6.33
N LEU A 192 9.59 2.41 -5.59
CA LEU A 192 10.80 3.23 -5.51
C LEU A 192 11.49 3.35 -6.88
N VAL A 193 11.54 2.27 -7.66
CA VAL A 193 12.08 2.29 -9.03
C VAL A 193 11.25 3.21 -9.94
N MET A 194 9.92 3.17 -9.85
CA MET A 194 9.04 4.06 -10.63
C MET A 194 9.23 5.53 -10.25
N ILE A 195 9.31 5.84 -8.95
CA ILE A 195 9.56 7.21 -8.46
C ILE A 195 10.92 7.70 -8.96
N ALA A 196 11.98 6.88 -8.82
CA ALA A 196 13.30 7.22 -9.32
C ALA A 196 13.28 7.45 -10.85
N GLY A 197 12.57 6.62 -11.61
CA GLY A 197 12.39 6.80 -13.05
C GLY A 197 11.68 8.09 -13.41
N LEU A 198 10.67 8.51 -12.64
CA LEU A 198 9.94 9.75 -12.86
C LEU A 198 10.80 10.99 -12.56
N VAL A 199 11.61 10.93 -11.50
CA VAL A 199 12.56 12.01 -11.16
C VAL A 199 13.68 12.11 -12.19
N VAL A 200 14.29 10.99 -12.60
CA VAL A 200 15.37 10.98 -13.59
C VAL A 200 14.86 11.35 -14.98
N GLY A 201 13.75 10.75 -15.41
CA GLY A 201 13.14 11.00 -16.71
C GLY A 201 12.53 12.40 -16.81
N GLY A 202 11.69 12.78 -15.85
CA GLY A 202 11.04 14.09 -15.81
C GLY A 202 12.02 15.23 -15.54
N GLY A 203 12.89 15.09 -14.52
CA GLY A 203 13.91 16.08 -14.20
C GLY A 203 14.96 16.20 -15.30
N GLY A 204 15.41 15.08 -15.88
CA GLY A 204 16.36 15.07 -17.00
C GLY A 204 15.78 15.71 -18.27
N PHE A 205 14.51 15.45 -18.57
CA PHE A 205 13.82 16.05 -19.73
C PHE A 205 13.67 17.57 -19.59
N VAL A 206 13.34 18.07 -18.40
CA VAL A 206 13.23 19.52 -18.17
C VAL A 206 14.59 20.20 -18.31
N VAL A 207 15.65 19.66 -17.69
CA VAL A 207 16.99 20.26 -17.75
C VAL A 207 17.57 20.25 -19.17
N THR A 208 17.38 19.16 -19.93
CA THR A 208 17.86 19.08 -21.32
C THR A 208 17.08 20.04 -22.23
N ARG A 209 15.77 20.18 -22.04
CA ARG A 209 14.95 21.11 -22.82
C ARG A 209 15.24 22.58 -22.48
N GLU A 210 15.49 22.91 -21.21
CA GLU A 210 15.87 24.27 -20.81
C GLU A 210 17.27 24.66 -21.31
N LYS A 211 18.20 23.70 -21.45
CA LYS A 211 19.50 23.97 -22.10
C LYS A 211 19.40 24.12 -23.62
N LEU A 212 18.46 23.44 -24.28
CA LEU A 212 18.27 23.49 -25.73
C LEU A 212 17.56 24.77 -26.21
N ILE A 213 16.72 25.39 -25.37
CA ILE A 213 16.03 26.64 -25.69
C ILE A 213 16.76 27.79 -25.01
N ASN A 214 18.05 27.95 -25.33
CA ASN A 214 18.73 29.21 -25.10
C ASN A 214 18.27 30.17 -26.20
N ILE A 215 17.09 30.79 -26.04
CA ILE A 215 16.67 31.92 -26.87
C ILE A 215 17.62 33.06 -26.49
N LYS A 216 18.79 33.06 -27.14
CA LYS A 216 19.51 34.30 -27.39
C LYS A 216 18.54 35.13 -28.21
N PHE A 217 17.86 36.06 -27.54
CA PHE A 217 17.40 37.26 -28.23
C PHE A 217 18.69 37.85 -28.80
N GLY A 218 18.97 37.53 -30.06
CA GLY A 218 20.15 38.04 -30.74
C GLY A 218 20.19 39.53 -30.53
N ASP A 219 21.35 40.03 -30.13
CA ASP A 219 21.62 41.45 -30.00
C ASP A 219 20.95 42.17 -31.16
N THR A 220 20.09 43.14 -30.83
CA THR A 220 19.38 43.96 -31.79
C THR A 220 20.37 44.35 -32.88
N ARG A 221 20.20 43.79 -34.08
CA ARG A 221 21.10 44.02 -35.20
C ARG A 221 21.13 45.53 -35.41
N ALA A 222 22.29 46.14 -35.19
CA ALA A 222 22.50 47.54 -35.52
C ALA A 222 22.13 47.72 -36.99
N VAL A 223 21.27 48.69 -37.25
CA VAL A 223 20.73 48.92 -38.58
C VAL A 223 21.82 49.62 -39.39
N ASP A 224 22.48 48.88 -40.29
CA ASP A 224 23.63 49.36 -41.09
C ASP A 224 23.25 50.36 -42.20
N ALA A 225 22.07 50.99 -42.12
CA ALA A 225 21.64 52.00 -43.08
C ALA A 225 21.37 53.31 -42.35
N GLU A 226 21.84 54.40 -42.94
CA GLU A 226 21.70 55.76 -42.44
C GLU A 226 20.24 56.19 -42.59
N TYR A 227 19.44 55.80 -41.60
CA TYR A 227 18.04 56.22 -41.51
C TYR A 227 17.96 57.64 -40.92
N PRO A 228 17.01 58.45 -41.40
CA PRO A 228 16.70 59.74 -40.78
C PRO A 228 16.51 59.61 -39.25
N ALA A 229 16.98 60.60 -38.49
CA ALA A 229 17.06 60.52 -37.02
C ALA A 229 15.69 60.26 -36.36
N ASP A 230 14.63 60.80 -36.93
CA ASP A 230 13.23 60.60 -36.55
C ASP A 230 12.79 59.12 -36.66
N VAL A 231 13.25 58.40 -37.69
CA VAL A 231 12.97 56.96 -37.85
C VAL A 231 13.68 56.16 -36.76
N VAL A 232 14.93 56.51 -36.44
CA VAL A 232 15.73 55.84 -35.41
C VAL A 232 15.12 56.06 -34.01
N GLU A 233 14.61 57.26 -33.74
CA GLU A 233 13.92 57.58 -32.47
C GLU A 233 12.57 56.85 -32.31
N MET A 234 11.92 56.47 -33.40
CA MET A 234 10.67 55.70 -33.36
C MET A 234 10.88 54.19 -33.17
N LEU A 235 12.07 53.65 -33.47
CA LEU A 235 12.35 52.21 -33.37
C LEU A 235 12.09 51.62 -31.97
N PRO A 236 12.51 52.24 -30.85
CA PRO A 236 12.23 51.71 -29.52
C PRO A 236 10.73 51.67 -29.20
N LYS A 237 9.98 52.67 -29.67
CA LYS A 237 8.52 52.75 -29.48
C LYS A 237 7.80 51.65 -30.26
N ILE A 238 8.22 51.39 -31.50
CA ILE A 238 7.70 50.29 -32.32
C ILE A 238 8.10 48.93 -31.72
N ALA A 239 9.32 48.80 -31.21
CA ALA A 239 9.79 47.59 -30.53
C ALA A 239 8.98 47.27 -29.27
N GLY A 240 8.49 48.29 -28.55
CA GLY A 240 7.62 48.14 -27.39
C GLY A 240 6.19 47.66 -27.68
N LEU A 241 5.75 47.66 -28.94
CA LEU A 241 4.41 47.19 -29.32
C LEU A 241 4.27 45.66 -29.20
N LYS A 242 3.05 45.20 -28.89
CA LYS A 242 2.71 43.77 -28.88
C LYS A 242 2.99 43.14 -30.26
N PRO A 243 3.39 41.85 -30.34
CA PRO A 243 3.73 41.21 -31.62
C PRO A 243 2.63 41.28 -32.68
N ALA A 244 1.36 41.14 -32.28
CA ALA A 244 0.22 41.26 -33.18
C ALA A 244 0.06 42.68 -33.76
N SER A 245 0.29 43.71 -32.94
CA SER A 245 0.24 45.12 -33.34
C SER A 245 1.37 45.48 -34.31
N ARG A 246 2.59 44.95 -34.10
CA ARG A 246 3.70 45.13 -35.05
C ARG A 246 3.40 44.50 -36.41
N LYS A 247 2.78 43.31 -36.41
CA LYS A 247 2.37 42.63 -37.65
C LYS A 247 1.25 43.41 -38.38
N ALA A 248 0.28 43.94 -37.64
CA ALA A 248 -0.76 44.79 -38.21
C ALA A 248 -0.18 46.08 -38.82
N LEU A 249 0.70 46.77 -38.10
CA LEU A 249 1.38 47.98 -38.58
C LEU A 249 2.19 47.70 -39.85
N LYS A 250 2.97 46.61 -39.87
CA LYS A 250 3.71 46.17 -41.06
C LYS A 250 2.79 45.95 -42.26
N ASN A 251 1.68 45.24 -42.06
CA ASN A 251 0.71 44.97 -43.13
C ASN A 251 0.06 46.26 -43.67
N VAL A 252 -0.21 47.24 -42.81
CA VAL A 252 -0.77 48.53 -43.24
C VAL A 252 0.26 49.28 -44.10
N LEU A 253 1.51 49.35 -43.64
CA LEU A 253 2.60 50.06 -44.32
C LEU A 253 3.02 49.39 -45.65
N GLU A 254 2.95 48.05 -45.75
CA GLU A 254 3.29 47.32 -46.99
C GLU A 254 2.19 47.39 -48.06
N THR A 255 0.98 47.87 -47.73
CA THR A 255 -0.09 48.04 -48.71
C THR A 255 -0.06 49.44 -49.33
N LYS A 256 -0.45 49.58 -50.61
CA LYS A 256 -0.70 50.88 -51.27
C LYS A 256 -1.81 51.74 -50.61
N LYS A 257 -2.34 51.30 -49.46
CA LYS A 257 -3.34 52.01 -48.65
C LYS A 257 -2.71 52.77 -47.49
N ALA A 258 -1.40 52.65 -47.27
CA ALA A 258 -0.67 53.37 -46.23
C ALA A 258 -0.89 54.89 -46.33
N GLU A 259 -0.77 55.46 -47.53
CA GLU A 259 -1.03 56.90 -47.78
C GLU A 259 -2.43 57.31 -47.34
N LYS A 260 -3.48 56.57 -47.71
CA LYS A 260 -4.86 56.87 -47.29
C LYS A 260 -5.07 56.84 -45.79
N VAL A 261 -4.37 55.97 -45.07
CA VAL A 261 -4.47 55.87 -43.61
C VAL A 261 -3.73 57.03 -42.94
N LEU A 262 -2.60 57.45 -43.50
CA LEU A 262 -1.84 58.60 -43.03
C LEU A 262 -2.59 59.92 -43.30
N ASP A 263 -3.19 60.07 -44.48
CA ASP A 263 -4.02 61.24 -44.81
C ASP A 263 -5.21 61.39 -43.86
N LEU A 264 -5.88 60.29 -43.51
CA LEU A 264 -6.98 60.29 -42.53
C LEU A 264 -6.51 60.65 -41.11
N LEU A 265 -5.29 60.26 -40.74
CA LEU A 265 -4.68 60.63 -39.46
C LEU A 265 -4.40 62.13 -39.40
N ASP A 266 -3.82 62.70 -40.46
CA ASP A 266 -3.56 64.13 -40.54
C ASP A 266 -4.85 64.96 -40.54
N GLU A 267 -5.92 64.47 -41.16
CA GLU A 267 -7.23 65.12 -41.15
C GLU A 267 -7.89 65.10 -39.75
N VAL A 268 -7.68 64.04 -38.97
CA VAL A 268 -8.16 63.96 -37.58
C VAL A 268 -7.35 64.89 -36.68
N ILE A 269 -6.01 64.90 -36.81
CA ILE A 269 -5.14 65.75 -36.00
C ILE A 269 -5.43 67.24 -36.24
N LYS A 270 -5.63 67.66 -37.50
CA LYS A 270 -6.00 69.05 -37.82
C LYS A 270 -7.34 69.48 -37.23
N LYS A 271 -8.27 68.54 -37.05
CA LYS A 271 -9.59 68.80 -36.45
C LYS A 271 -9.54 68.98 -34.93
N ASP A 272 -8.52 68.43 -34.28
CA ASP A 272 -8.32 68.56 -32.82
C ASP A 272 -7.54 69.86 -32.47
N GLU A 273 -6.98 70.56 -33.46
CA GLU A 273 -6.24 71.84 -33.31
C GLU A 273 -7.07 73.10 -33.63
N GLU A 274 -8.31 72.95 -34.13
CA GLU A 274 -9.32 74.04 -34.29
C GLU A 274 -10.28 74.11 -33.09
#